data_AF-A0A075RH80-F1
#
_entry.id   AF-A0A075RH80-F1
#
_cell.length_a   1.000
_cell.length_b   1.000
_cell.length_c   1.000
_cell.angle_alpha   90.00
_cell.angle_beta   90.00
_cell.angle_gamma   90.00
#
_symmetry.space_group_name_H-M   'P 1'
#
loop_
_entity.id
_entity.type
_entity.pdbx_description
1 polymer ?
#
loop_
_entity_poly.entity_id
_entity_poly.type
_entity_poly.pdbx_seq_one_letter_code
_entity_poly.pdbx_strand_id
1 'polypeptide(L)'
;MSATEKGLASRIDFFARGNDQALWHNWQVASSKSGWSGWTSLGGAIHSPVVARNADGRLEVFAIGTDNALWHIWELTPNGRWSDWASLGGWIDRLAVGKNADGRLEVFARGSDQALWHIWQSAPNNGWSKWDSLGGWIDLLTVGKNADGRLEIFARGSDQALWHIWQSAPNNGWSKWASLGSWIDLLAVGRNADGRLEVFARGSDKALWHIWQSAPDNGWSKWDSLGGWIDLLAVGHNADGRLEVFARGSDQALWHIWQSAPSNGWNNWASLGGWIDLLEVGQNADGRLEVFARGNDKALWHIWQSAPSNGWGNWDSLGGGIDQITVESKFR
;
A
#
# COMPACT_ATOMS: atom_id res chain seq x y z
N MET A 1 5.71 -29.06 22.95
CA MET A 1 6.03 -27.88 22.12
C MET A 1 7.18 -28.27 21.21
N SER A 2 6.88 -28.60 19.96
CA SER A 2 7.86 -29.02 18.95
C SER A 2 8.32 -27.83 18.12
N ALA A 3 9.50 -27.95 17.53
CA ALA A 3 10.20 -26.94 16.74
C ALA A 3 9.52 -26.51 15.42
N THR A 4 8.22 -26.74 15.27
CA THR A 4 7.39 -26.34 14.12
C THR A 4 6.64 -25.01 14.34
N GLU A 5 6.71 -24.42 15.54
CA GLU A 5 6.17 -23.07 15.83
C GLU A 5 7.24 -21.96 15.78
N LYS A 6 8.48 -22.31 15.42
CA LYS A 6 9.54 -21.32 15.13
C LYS A 6 9.45 -20.85 13.68
N GLY A 7 8.75 -19.73 13.48
CA GLY A 7 9.04 -18.81 12.39
C GLY A 7 8.12 -18.87 11.18
N LEU A 8 6.88 -18.39 11.32
CA LEU A 8 6.33 -17.49 10.30
C LEU A 8 7.11 -16.17 10.38
N ALA A 9 8.41 -16.21 10.10
CA ALA A 9 9.15 -14.99 9.80
C ALA A 9 8.47 -14.41 8.57
N SER A 10 7.88 -13.22 8.69
CA SER A 10 7.22 -12.53 7.60
C SER A 10 8.26 -12.21 6.53
N ARG A 11 8.44 -13.15 5.59
CA ARG A 11 9.21 -12.90 4.38
C ARG A 11 8.50 -11.80 3.60
N ILE A 12 9.27 -11.02 2.84
CA ILE A 12 8.68 -10.09 1.89
C ILE A 12 8.27 -10.87 0.64
N ASP A 13 7.04 -10.65 0.18
CA ASP A 13 6.51 -11.16 -1.08
C ASP A 13 6.22 -9.99 -2.04
N PHE A 14 6.71 -10.09 -3.27
CA PHE A 14 6.51 -9.10 -4.33
C PHE A 14 5.61 -9.64 -5.42
N PHE A 15 4.75 -8.76 -5.90
CA PHE A 15 3.95 -9.03 -7.07
C PHE A 15 4.18 -7.91 -8.07
N ALA A 16 4.58 -8.27 -9.28
CA ALA A 16 4.82 -7.32 -10.34
C ALA A 16 4.03 -7.69 -11.58
N ARG A 17 3.62 -6.69 -12.35
CA ARG A 17 3.14 -6.92 -13.71
C ARG A 17 4.32 -6.93 -14.66
N GLY A 18 4.50 -8.02 -15.40
CA GLY A 18 5.51 -8.13 -16.44
C GLY A 18 5.09 -7.45 -17.74
N ASN A 19 6.01 -7.32 -18.69
CA ASN A 19 5.73 -6.78 -20.04
C ASN A 19 4.69 -7.62 -20.81
N ASP A 20 4.53 -8.89 -20.45
CA ASP A 20 3.51 -9.82 -20.94
C ASP A 20 2.13 -9.61 -20.32
N GLN A 21 1.96 -8.58 -19.48
CA GLN A 21 0.76 -8.26 -18.70
C GLN A 21 0.39 -9.30 -17.63
N ALA A 22 1.22 -10.33 -17.44
CA ALA A 22 1.00 -11.34 -16.42
C ALA A 22 1.44 -10.85 -15.04
N LEU A 23 0.86 -11.44 -14.00
CA LEU A 23 1.35 -11.27 -12.63
C LEU A 23 2.55 -12.18 -12.41
N TRP A 24 3.63 -11.62 -11.87
CA TRP A 24 4.85 -12.31 -11.51
C TRP A 24 5.10 -12.17 -10.01
N HIS A 25 5.55 -13.25 -9.37
CA HIS A 25 5.79 -13.34 -7.93
C HIS A 25 7.25 -13.68 -7.65
N ASN A 26 7.84 -12.99 -6.66
CA ASN A 26 9.19 -13.25 -6.15
C ASN A 26 9.19 -12.97 -4.64
N TRP A 27 9.87 -13.78 -3.85
CA TRP A 27 9.80 -13.69 -2.38
C TRP A 27 11.15 -13.96 -1.72
N GLN A 28 11.28 -13.44 -0.51
CA GLN A 28 12.48 -13.59 0.29
C GLN A 28 12.61 -15.05 0.79
N VAL A 29 13.73 -15.70 0.47
CA VAL A 29 14.10 -17.03 0.99
C VAL A 29 15.12 -16.95 2.13
N ALA A 30 15.85 -15.84 2.24
CA ALA A 30 16.75 -15.55 3.36
C ALA A 30 16.89 -14.02 3.52
N SER A 31 17.14 -13.55 4.75
CA SER A 31 17.45 -12.14 5.03
C SER A 31 18.88 -11.80 4.61
N SER A 32 19.21 -12.01 3.34
CA SER A 32 20.52 -11.78 2.74
C SER A 32 20.40 -11.28 1.31
N LYS A 33 21.49 -10.70 0.80
CA LYS A 33 21.57 -10.06 -0.52
C LYS A 33 21.07 -10.94 -1.69
N SER A 34 21.40 -12.24 -1.68
CA SER A 34 21.00 -13.20 -2.71
C SER A 34 19.80 -14.05 -2.30
N GLY A 35 19.08 -13.65 -1.25
CA GLY A 35 18.04 -14.44 -0.61
C GLY A 35 16.67 -14.29 -1.26
N TRP A 36 16.58 -14.40 -2.59
CA TRP A 36 15.32 -14.29 -3.35
C TRP A 36 15.00 -15.58 -4.11
N SER A 37 13.72 -15.89 -4.28
CA SER A 37 13.27 -17.10 -4.99
C SER A 37 13.52 -17.05 -6.50
N GLY A 38 13.62 -15.84 -7.06
CA GLY A 38 13.49 -15.60 -8.48
C GLY A 38 12.02 -15.47 -8.90
N TRP A 39 11.81 -15.00 -10.13
CA TRP A 39 10.49 -14.67 -10.66
C TRP A 39 9.72 -15.92 -11.12
N THR A 40 8.51 -16.09 -10.62
CA THR A 40 7.55 -17.12 -11.05
C THR A 40 6.28 -16.46 -11.57
N SER A 41 5.80 -16.86 -12.75
CA SER A 41 4.54 -16.32 -13.31
C SER A 41 3.34 -16.95 -12.60
N LEU A 42 2.37 -16.11 -12.23
CA LEU A 42 1.02 -16.47 -11.78
C LEU A 42 -0.01 -16.28 -12.90
N GLY A 43 0.44 -16.02 -14.13
CA GLY A 43 -0.41 -15.84 -15.30
C GLY A 43 -1.34 -14.62 -15.21
N GLY A 44 -2.46 -14.71 -15.92
CA GLY A 44 -3.43 -13.61 -16.04
C GLY A 44 -3.00 -12.53 -17.04
N ALA A 45 -3.90 -11.58 -17.28
CA ALA A 45 -3.63 -10.33 -18.00
C ALA A 45 -4.28 -9.21 -17.19
N ILE A 46 -3.47 -8.49 -16.41
CA ILE A 46 -3.96 -7.66 -15.31
C ILE A 46 -3.38 -6.24 -15.34
N HIS A 47 -3.98 -5.35 -14.58
CA HIS A 47 -3.36 -4.10 -14.18
C HIS A 47 -3.71 -3.76 -12.72
N SER A 48 -2.86 -2.93 -12.11
CA SER A 48 -2.98 -2.41 -10.75
C SER A 48 -3.08 -3.52 -9.68
N PRO A 49 -2.11 -4.45 -9.59
CA PRO A 49 -2.15 -5.49 -8.57
C PRO A 49 -2.08 -4.89 -7.16
N VAL A 50 -2.88 -5.41 -6.24
CA VAL A 50 -2.84 -5.11 -4.80
C VAL A 50 -2.88 -6.42 -4.04
N VAL A 51 -1.85 -6.67 -3.23
CA VAL A 51 -1.79 -7.85 -2.36
C VAL A 51 -2.28 -7.52 -0.96
N ALA A 52 -3.01 -8.46 -0.36
CA ALA A 52 -3.40 -8.43 1.04
C ALA A 52 -3.22 -9.81 1.68
N ARG A 53 -3.04 -9.84 3.01
CA ARG A 53 -2.94 -11.07 3.79
C ARG A 53 -4.25 -11.36 4.52
N ASN A 54 -4.81 -12.52 4.22
CA ASN A 54 -5.99 -13.09 4.86
C ASN A 54 -5.76 -13.34 6.36
N ALA A 55 -6.86 -13.52 7.10
CA ALA A 55 -6.81 -13.77 8.55
C ALA A 55 -6.08 -15.07 8.91
N ASP A 56 -6.08 -16.05 8.01
CA ASP A 56 -5.36 -17.33 8.16
C ASP A 56 -3.89 -17.28 7.68
N GLY A 57 -3.40 -16.11 7.26
CA GLY A 57 -2.02 -15.90 6.82
C GLY A 57 -1.78 -16.12 5.32
N ARG A 58 -2.76 -16.60 4.55
CA ARG A 58 -2.65 -16.75 3.09
C ARG A 58 -2.56 -15.39 2.40
N LEU A 59 -1.69 -15.28 1.40
CA LEU A 59 -1.69 -14.12 0.51
C LEU A 59 -2.82 -14.21 -0.51
N GLU A 60 -3.40 -13.07 -0.85
CA GLU A 60 -4.40 -12.91 -1.90
C GLU A 60 -4.13 -11.63 -2.68
N VAL A 61 -4.04 -11.75 -4.00
CA VAL A 61 -3.78 -10.64 -4.91
C VAL A 61 -5.06 -10.32 -5.65
N PHE A 62 -5.40 -9.04 -5.63
CA PHE A 62 -6.50 -8.44 -6.36
C PHE A 62 -5.93 -7.63 -7.52
N ALA A 63 -6.55 -7.68 -8.68
CA ALA A 63 -6.13 -6.89 -9.82
C ALA A 63 -7.33 -6.60 -10.73
N ILE A 64 -7.15 -5.66 -11.64
CA ILE A 64 -8.15 -5.32 -12.65
C ILE A 64 -7.82 -6.12 -13.92
N GLY A 65 -8.79 -6.86 -14.44
CA GLY A 65 -8.67 -7.60 -15.69
C GLY A 65 -8.72 -6.69 -16.92
N THR A 66 -8.42 -7.23 -18.09
CA THR A 66 -8.55 -6.52 -19.37
C THR A 66 -10.00 -6.15 -19.73
N ASP A 67 -10.97 -6.77 -19.04
CA ASP A 67 -12.40 -6.49 -19.10
C ASP A 67 -12.87 -5.43 -18.08
N ASN A 68 -11.93 -4.81 -17.35
CA ASN A 68 -12.17 -3.92 -16.21
C ASN A 68 -12.91 -4.56 -15.03
N ALA A 69 -13.02 -5.89 -14.96
CA ALA A 69 -13.56 -6.56 -13.78
C ALA A 69 -12.49 -6.69 -12.67
N LEU A 70 -12.94 -6.82 -11.43
CA LEU A 70 -12.07 -7.22 -10.33
C LEU A 70 -11.78 -8.72 -10.45
N TRP A 71 -10.51 -9.09 -10.49
CA TRP A 71 -10.03 -10.47 -10.46
C TRP A 71 -9.17 -10.69 -9.22
N HIS A 72 -9.17 -11.92 -8.71
CA HIS A 72 -8.31 -12.31 -7.59
C HIS A 72 -7.70 -13.71 -7.76
N ILE A 73 -6.56 -13.91 -7.11
CA ILE A 73 -5.84 -15.19 -7.00
C ILE A 73 -5.27 -15.29 -5.59
N TRP A 74 -5.31 -16.47 -4.97
CA TRP A 74 -4.93 -16.64 -3.56
C TRP A 74 -4.09 -17.88 -3.34
N GLU A 75 -3.25 -17.87 -2.31
CA GLU A 75 -2.61 -19.09 -1.82
C GLU A 75 -3.66 -20.04 -1.25
N LEU A 76 -3.55 -21.33 -1.53
CA LEU A 76 -4.44 -22.38 -0.99
C LEU A 76 -4.13 -22.73 0.47
N THR A 77 -2.89 -22.53 0.87
CA THR A 77 -2.38 -22.61 2.25
C THR A 77 -1.26 -21.56 2.39
N PRO A 78 -0.97 -21.02 3.58
CA PRO A 78 0.07 -20.00 3.73
C PRO A 78 1.41 -20.46 3.13
N ASN A 79 2.01 -19.63 2.26
CA ASN A 79 3.23 -19.94 1.50
C ASN A 79 3.14 -21.18 0.58
N GLY A 80 1.93 -21.58 0.19
CA GLY A 80 1.64 -22.77 -0.59
C GLY A 80 1.45 -22.51 -2.08
N ARG A 81 0.73 -23.42 -2.75
CA ARG A 81 0.31 -23.24 -4.15
C ARG A 81 -0.75 -22.15 -4.26
N TRP A 82 -0.79 -21.48 -5.41
CA TRP A 82 -1.83 -20.53 -5.77
C TRP A 82 -3.06 -21.22 -6.38
N SER A 83 -4.22 -20.61 -6.24
CA SER A 83 -5.45 -20.93 -6.95
C SER A 83 -5.35 -20.57 -8.44
N ASP A 84 -6.39 -20.87 -9.20
CA ASP A 84 -6.63 -20.19 -10.48
C ASP A 84 -7.18 -18.78 -10.23
N TRP A 85 -7.10 -17.91 -11.24
CA TRP A 85 -7.75 -16.60 -11.23
C TRP A 85 -9.28 -16.76 -11.24
N ALA A 86 -9.95 -16.03 -10.36
CA ALA A 86 -11.41 -15.94 -10.34
C ALA A 86 -11.87 -14.47 -10.45
N SER A 87 -13.05 -14.27 -11.05
CA SER A 87 -13.64 -12.93 -11.19
C SER A 87 -14.61 -12.65 -10.06
N LEU A 88 -14.50 -11.44 -9.48
CA LEU A 88 -15.48 -10.84 -8.58
C LEU A 88 -16.40 -9.85 -9.34
N GLY A 89 -16.29 -9.80 -10.67
CA GLY A 89 -17.11 -8.96 -11.53
C GLY A 89 -16.92 -7.46 -11.30
N GLY A 90 -17.97 -6.69 -11.59
CA GLY A 90 -17.94 -5.23 -11.55
C GLY A 90 -17.24 -4.61 -12.76
N TRP A 91 -17.27 -3.29 -12.84
CA TRP A 91 -16.40 -2.50 -13.71
C TRP A 91 -15.64 -1.53 -12.81
N ILE A 92 -14.32 -1.59 -12.81
CA ILE A 92 -13.44 -0.77 -11.98
C ILE A 92 -12.20 -0.33 -12.76
N ASP A 93 -11.64 0.83 -12.41
CA ASP A 93 -10.37 1.31 -12.97
C ASP A 93 -9.32 1.69 -11.90
N ARG A 94 -9.68 1.56 -10.62
CA ARG A 94 -8.81 1.78 -9.47
C ARG A 94 -9.27 0.93 -8.29
N LEU A 95 -8.34 0.41 -7.49
CA LEU A 95 -8.67 -0.32 -6.27
C LEU A 95 -7.71 -0.03 -5.10
N ALA A 96 -8.20 -0.30 -3.89
CA ALA A 96 -7.45 -0.45 -2.66
C ALA A 96 -8.06 -1.59 -1.83
N VAL A 97 -7.29 -2.23 -0.96
CA VAL A 97 -7.77 -3.37 -0.15
C VAL A 97 -7.46 -3.09 1.32
N GLY A 98 -8.48 -3.25 2.17
CA GLY A 98 -8.35 -3.12 3.62
C GLY A 98 -8.75 -4.42 4.32
N LYS A 99 -8.20 -4.65 5.52
CA LYS A 99 -8.61 -5.77 6.38
C LYS A 99 -9.42 -5.27 7.58
N ASN A 100 -10.68 -5.68 7.63
CA ASN A 100 -11.61 -5.39 8.72
C ASN A 100 -11.08 -5.85 10.09
N ALA A 101 -11.69 -5.34 11.17
CA ALA A 101 -11.34 -5.74 12.53
C ALA A 101 -11.60 -7.23 12.80
N ASP A 102 -12.59 -7.81 12.14
CA ASP A 102 -12.93 -9.23 12.22
C ASP A 102 -12.07 -10.14 11.32
N GLY A 103 -11.15 -9.58 10.54
CA GLY A 103 -10.25 -10.32 9.65
C GLY A 103 -10.76 -10.51 8.22
N ARG A 104 -11.96 -10.03 7.87
CA ARG A 104 -12.45 -10.04 6.48
C ARG A 104 -11.66 -9.06 5.62
N LEU A 105 -11.23 -9.49 4.44
CA LEU A 105 -10.75 -8.57 3.41
C LEU A 105 -11.92 -7.82 2.78
N GLU A 106 -11.69 -6.55 2.45
CA GLU A 106 -12.64 -5.68 1.78
C GLU A 106 -11.92 -4.85 0.72
N VAL A 107 -12.43 -4.93 -0.50
CA VAL A 107 -11.90 -4.22 -1.67
C VAL A 107 -12.75 -2.99 -1.89
N PHE A 108 -12.08 -1.86 -2.02
CA PHE A 108 -12.64 -0.56 -2.38
C PHE A 108 -12.19 -0.23 -3.79
N ALA A 109 -13.09 0.30 -4.61
CA ALA A 109 -12.79 0.57 -6.00
C ALA A 109 -13.57 1.75 -6.56
N ARG A 110 -13.05 2.35 -7.62
CA ARG A 110 -13.80 3.36 -8.39
C ARG A 110 -14.59 2.67 -9.50
N GLY A 111 -15.90 2.87 -9.51
CA GLY A 111 -16.81 2.37 -10.54
C GLY A 111 -16.82 3.22 -11.82
N SER A 112 -17.55 2.77 -12.83
CA SER A 112 -17.70 3.48 -14.11
C SER A 112 -18.44 4.82 -13.99
N ASP A 113 -19.20 4.98 -12.92
CA ASP A 113 -19.90 6.20 -12.51
C ASP A 113 -19.03 7.15 -11.68
N GLN A 114 -17.73 6.83 -11.51
CA GLN A 114 -16.77 7.55 -10.67
C GLN A 114 -17.08 7.49 -9.16
N ALA A 115 -18.06 6.70 -8.73
CA ALA A 115 -18.36 6.52 -7.31
C ALA A 115 -17.39 5.53 -6.66
N LEU A 116 -17.30 5.61 -5.33
CA LEU A 116 -16.66 4.57 -4.53
C LEU A 116 -17.61 3.37 -4.41
N TRP A 117 -17.14 2.21 -4.81
CA TRP A 117 -17.79 0.92 -4.66
C TRP A 117 -16.96 0.01 -3.76
N HIS A 118 -17.59 -0.93 -3.09
CA HIS A 118 -16.88 -1.93 -2.28
C HIS A 118 -17.52 -3.31 -2.36
N ILE A 119 -16.68 -4.33 -2.13
CA ILE A 119 -17.05 -5.75 -2.03
C ILE A 119 -16.18 -6.38 -0.93
N TRP A 120 -16.76 -7.25 -0.10
CA TRP A 120 -16.07 -7.80 1.07
C TRP A 120 -16.25 -9.31 1.18
N GLN A 121 -15.29 -9.97 1.81
CA GLN A 121 -15.50 -11.35 2.26
C GLN A 121 -16.69 -11.38 3.23
N SER A 122 -17.59 -12.33 3.07
CA SER A 122 -18.80 -12.53 3.89
C SER A 122 -18.47 -13.05 5.30
N ALA A 123 -17.38 -13.79 5.43
CA ALA A 123 -16.73 -14.22 6.67
C ALA A 123 -15.22 -14.32 6.41
N PRO A 124 -14.36 -14.25 7.44
CA PRO A 124 -12.92 -14.34 7.23
C PRO A 124 -12.55 -15.57 6.40
N ASN A 125 -11.77 -15.37 5.33
CA ASN A 125 -11.28 -16.43 4.44
C ASN A 125 -12.39 -17.17 3.65
N ASN A 126 -13.57 -16.57 3.47
CA ASN A 126 -14.72 -17.18 2.78
C ASN A 126 -15.22 -16.33 1.60
N GLY A 127 -16.28 -16.77 0.93
CA GLY A 127 -16.86 -16.14 -0.27
C GLY A 127 -17.23 -14.66 -0.10
N TRP A 128 -17.55 -14.00 -1.21
CA TRP A 128 -17.68 -12.54 -1.30
C TRP A 128 -19.13 -12.06 -1.28
N SER A 129 -19.33 -10.83 -0.82
CA SER A 129 -20.59 -10.10 -0.90
C SER A 129 -20.93 -9.74 -2.36
N LYS A 130 -22.06 -9.06 -2.56
CA LYS A 130 -22.27 -8.28 -3.78
C LYS A 130 -21.55 -6.94 -3.67
N TRP A 131 -21.28 -6.33 -4.82
CA TRP A 131 -20.87 -4.93 -4.89
C TRP A 131 -21.94 -4.02 -4.31
N ASP A 132 -21.52 -3.05 -3.49
CA ASP A 132 -22.36 -1.99 -2.96
C ASP A 132 -21.69 -0.62 -3.19
N SER A 133 -22.49 0.45 -3.26
CA SER A 133 -21.98 1.79 -3.55
C SER A 133 -21.94 2.64 -2.28
N LEU A 134 -20.80 3.28 -2.06
CA LEU A 134 -20.62 4.34 -1.05
C LEU A 134 -20.77 5.74 -1.66
N GLY A 135 -21.18 5.81 -2.93
CA GLY A 135 -21.42 7.06 -3.65
C GLY A 135 -20.18 7.94 -3.79
N GLY A 136 -20.40 9.25 -3.89
CA GLY A 136 -19.35 10.24 -4.11
C GLY A 136 -18.86 10.29 -5.56
N TRP A 137 -17.86 11.12 -5.78
CA TRP A 137 -17.06 11.14 -7.01
C TRP A 137 -15.60 11.11 -6.58
N ILE A 138 -14.85 10.11 -7.00
CA ILE A 138 -13.47 9.89 -6.56
C ILE A 138 -12.52 9.79 -7.75
N ASP A 139 -11.27 10.24 -7.56
CA ASP A 139 -10.21 10.04 -8.55
C ASP A 139 -8.92 9.44 -8.01
N LEU A 140 -8.62 9.63 -6.73
CA LEU A 140 -7.58 8.89 -6.02
C LEU A 140 -8.24 8.05 -4.93
N LEU A 141 -7.56 6.99 -4.49
CA LEU A 141 -8.10 6.08 -3.49
C LEU A 141 -6.98 5.49 -2.63
N THR A 142 -7.13 5.58 -1.31
CA THR A 142 -6.37 4.78 -0.34
C THR A 142 -7.24 4.46 0.87
N VAL A 143 -6.86 3.43 1.63
CA VAL A 143 -7.56 2.97 2.83
C VAL A 143 -6.61 2.94 4.01
N GLY A 144 -7.06 3.49 5.14
CA GLY A 144 -6.41 3.39 6.44
C GLY A 144 -7.29 2.63 7.43
N LYS A 145 -6.68 2.05 8.46
CA LYS A 145 -7.38 1.44 9.58
C LYS A 145 -7.16 2.25 10.84
N ASN A 146 -8.25 2.78 11.39
CA ASN A 146 -8.28 3.51 12.65
C ASN A 146 -7.80 2.63 13.83
N ALA A 147 -7.44 3.27 14.94
CA ALA A 147 -6.97 2.56 16.14
C ALA A 147 -8.07 1.68 16.75
N ASP A 148 -9.33 2.10 16.64
CA ASP A 148 -10.51 1.32 17.04
C ASP A 148 -10.89 0.18 16.08
N GLY A 149 -10.17 0.04 14.96
CA GLY A 149 -10.37 -1.02 13.97
C GLY A 149 -11.31 -0.68 12.82
N ARG A 150 -11.91 0.53 12.78
CA ARG A 150 -12.71 1.00 11.65
C ARG A 150 -11.84 1.24 10.42
N LEU A 151 -12.30 0.82 9.25
CA LEU A 151 -11.71 1.24 7.99
C LEU A 151 -12.14 2.68 7.65
N GLU A 152 -11.22 3.45 7.08
CA GLU A 152 -11.44 4.81 6.62
C GLU A 152 -10.78 5.02 5.26
N ILE A 153 -11.55 5.57 4.33
CA ILE A 153 -11.19 5.71 2.93
C ILE A 153 -10.91 7.17 2.66
N PHE A 154 -9.79 7.42 1.98
CA PHE A 154 -9.35 8.74 1.56
C PHE A 154 -9.31 8.79 0.05
N ALA A 155 -9.88 9.85 -0.52
CA ALA A 155 -10.00 10.01 -1.95
C ALA A 155 -9.89 11.47 -2.38
N ARG A 156 -9.49 11.69 -3.63
CA ARG A 156 -9.60 13.00 -4.25
C ARG A 156 -11.00 13.19 -4.84
N GLY A 157 -11.69 14.26 -4.44
CA GLY A 157 -13.00 14.64 -4.96
C GLY A 157 -12.94 15.36 -6.32
N SER A 158 -14.11 15.66 -6.89
CA SER A 158 -14.22 16.37 -8.18
C SER A 158 -13.71 17.81 -8.14
N ASP A 159 -13.72 18.41 -6.94
CA ASP A 159 -13.13 19.70 -6.60
C ASP A 159 -11.61 19.64 -6.39
N GLN A 160 -10.98 18.48 -6.66
CA GLN A 160 -9.57 18.19 -6.46
C GLN A 160 -9.13 18.19 -4.98
N ALA A 161 -10.07 18.29 -4.03
CA ALA A 161 -9.76 18.29 -2.61
C ALA A 161 -9.61 16.86 -2.05
N LEU A 162 -8.97 16.73 -0.88
CA LEU A 162 -9.03 15.48 -0.12
C LEU A 162 -10.42 15.34 0.54
N TRP A 163 -11.03 14.19 0.33
CA TRP A 163 -12.28 13.75 0.97
C TRP A 163 -12.08 12.41 1.66
N HIS A 164 -12.89 12.15 2.68
CA HIS A 164 -12.88 10.86 3.37
C HIS A 164 -14.27 10.37 3.77
N ILE A 165 -14.39 9.06 3.94
CA ILE A 165 -15.57 8.34 4.45
C ILE A 165 -15.08 7.18 5.32
N TRP A 166 -15.75 6.91 6.43
CA TRP A 166 -15.28 5.92 7.41
C TRP A 166 -16.40 4.99 7.85
N GLN A 167 -16.03 3.79 8.27
CA GLN A 167 -16.99 2.91 8.94
C GLN A 167 -17.51 3.60 10.20
N SER A 168 -18.81 3.47 10.50
CA SER A 168 -19.41 4.10 11.70
C SER A 168 -19.10 3.33 12.98
N ALA A 169 -18.90 2.02 12.87
CA ALA A 169 -18.37 1.14 13.88
C ALA A 169 -17.53 0.06 13.18
N PRO A 170 -16.60 -0.63 13.85
CA PRO A 170 -15.81 -1.68 13.22
C PRO A 170 -16.72 -2.69 12.51
N ASN A 171 -16.46 -2.94 11.23
CA ASN A 171 -17.19 -3.88 10.38
C ASN A 171 -18.66 -3.49 10.09
N ASN A 172 -19.10 -2.25 10.37
CA ASN A 172 -20.51 -1.88 10.24
C ASN A 172 -20.77 -0.42 9.86
N GLY A 173 -21.59 -0.26 8.80
CA GLY A 173 -22.12 1.02 8.33
C GLY A 173 -21.03 2.00 7.86
N TRP A 174 -21.43 3.08 7.20
CA TRP A 174 -20.52 4.11 6.70
C TRP A 174 -21.04 5.50 7.06
N SER A 175 -20.11 6.42 7.32
CA SER A 175 -20.40 7.84 7.49
C SER A 175 -20.85 8.47 6.17
N LYS A 176 -21.14 9.78 6.20
CA LYS A 176 -21.20 10.57 4.97
C LYS A 176 -19.80 11.03 4.59
N TRP A 177 -19.58 11.26 3.30
CA TRP A 177 -18.39 11.95 2.82
C TRP A 177 -18.19 13.29 3.52
N ALA A 178 -16.97 13.53 3.98
CA ALA A 178 -16.53 14.82 4.51
C ALA A 178 -15.25 15.29 3.80
N SER A 179 -15.05 16.59 3.71
CA SER A 179 -13.88 17.18 3.07
C SER A 179 -12.81 17.50 4.12
N LEU A 180 -11.57 17.14 3.81
CA LEU A 180 -10.37 17.60 4.50
C LEU A 180 -9.70 18.78 3.75
N GLY A 181 -10.31 19.25 2.65
CA GLY A 181 -9.86 20.38 1.86
C GLY A 181 -8.56 20.13 1.09
N SER A 182 -7.97 21.23 0.61
CA SER A 182 -6.69 21.32 -0.12
C SER A 182 -6.61 20.55 -1.44
N TRP A 183 -6.11 21.22 -2.49
CA TRP A 183 -5.83 20.56 -3.77
C TRP A 183 -4.74 19.50 -3.60
N ILE A 184 -5.00 18.27 -4.08
CA ILE A 184 -4.03 17.17 -4.07
C ILE A 184 -3.98 16.44 -5.42
N ASP A 185 -2.86 15.82 -5.78
CA ASP A 185 -2.77 14.91 -6.94
C ASP A 185 -1.92 13.64 -6.73
N LEU A 186 -1.42 13.42 -5.51
CA LEU A 186 -0.85 12.16 -5.02
C LEU A 186 -1.36 11.93 -3.59
N LEU A 187 -1.48 10.67 -3.17
CA LEU A 187 -2.10 10.32 -1.89
C LEU A 187 -1.51 9.03 -1.30
N ALA A 188 -1.17 9.05 -0.02
CA ALA A 188 -0.86 7.88 0.79
C ALA A 188 -1.33 8.11 2.23
N VAL A 189 -1.57 7.03 2.99
CA VAL A 189 -1.96 7.10 4.40
C VAL A 189 -1.06 6.18 5.23
N GLY A 190 -0.67 6.65 6.41
CA GLY A 190 0.04 5.87 7.42
C GLY A 190 -0.65 6.00 8.78
N ARG A 191 -0.50 4.99 9.64
CA ARG A 191 -0.90 5.06 11.04
C ARG A 191 0.32 5.29 11.93
N ASN A 192 0.26 6.34 12.75
CA ASN A 192 1.27 6.64 13.75
C ASN A 192 1.30 5.59 14.87
N ALA A 193 2.41 5.55 15.62
CA ALA A 193 2.57 4.65 16.75
C ALA A 193 1.54 4.89 17.87
N ASP A 194 1.07 6.13 18.01
CA ASP A 194 -0.01 6.49 18.95
C ASP A 194 -1.42 6.15 18.46
N GLY A 195 -1.55 5.62 17.25
CA GLY A 195 -2.80 5.17 16.67
C GLY A 195 -3.48 6.15 15.71
N ARG A 196 -3.00 7.39 15.60
CA ARG A 196 -3.57 8.41 14.70
C ARG A 196 -3.28 8.10 13.25
N LEU A 197 -4.29 8.21 12.39
CA LEU A 197 -4.07 8.23 10.95
C LEU A 197 -3.42 9.55 10.52
N GLU A 198 -2.53 9.48 9.54
CA GLU A 198 -1.85 10.61 8.92
C GLU A 198 -1.80 10.40 7.42
N VAL A 199 -2.31 11.40 6.70
CA VAL A 199 -2.43 11.40 5.25
C VAL A 199 -1.34 12.29 4.67
N PHE A 200 -0.63 11.75 3.68
CA PHE A 200 0.41 12.42 2.93
C PHE A 200 -0.07 12.63 1.51
N ALA A 201 0.17 13.82 0.97
CA ALA A 201 -0.28 14.17 -0.37
C ALA A 201 0.69 15.15 -1.04
N ARG A 202 0.62 15.21 -2.38
CA ARG A 202 1.31 16.26 -3.12
C ARG A 202 0.37 17.44 -3.36
N GLY A 203 0.82 18.62 -2.96
CA GLY A 203 0.11 19.88 -3.18
C GLY A 203 0.29 20.46 -4.58
N SER A 204 -0.39 21.57 -4.87
CA SER A 204 -0.31 22.25 -6.18
C SER A 204 1.08 22.82 -6.49
N ASP A 205 1.86 23.08 -5.46
CA ASP A 205 3.26 23.51 -5.50
C ASP A 205 4.25 22.36 -5.70
N LYS A 206 3.76 21.12 -5.85
CA LYS A 206 4.52 19.88 -5.96
C LYS A 206 5.29 19.47 -4.70
N ALA A 207 5.07 20.15 -3.57
CA ALA A 207 5.63 19.77 -2.29
C ALA A 207 4.86 18.60 -1.65
N LEU A 208 5.51 17.92 -0.70
CA LEU A 208 4.86 16.99 0.21
C LEU A 208 4.10 17.79 1.27
N TRP A 209 2.81 17.53 1.39
CA TRP A 209 1.92 18.05 2.42
C TRP A 209 1.36 16.89 3.24
N HIS A 210 1.04 17.14 4.49
CA HIS A 210 0.39 16.15 5.35
C HIS A 210 -0.67 16.75 6.26
N ILE A 211 -1.61 15.90 6.67
CA ILE A 211 -2.68 16.19 7.63
C ILE A 211 -2.87 14.95 8.50
N TRP A 212 -3.05 15.12 9.80
CA TRP A 212 -3.13 14.00 10.74
C TRP A 212 -4.33 14.12 11.65
N GLN A 213 -4.83 12.99 12.14
CA GLN A 213 -5.83 13.00 13.19
C GLN A 213 -5.27 13.68 14.42
N SER A 214 -6.07 14.53 15.08
CA SER A 214 -5.62 15.30 16.26
C SER A 214 -5.52 14.45 17.53
N ALA A 215 -6.31 13.40 17.60
CA ALA A 215 -6.27 12.32 18.58
C ALA A 215 -6.67 11.02 17.86
N PRO A 216 -6.34 9.82 18.39
CA PRO A 216 -6.76 8.57 17.75
C PRO A 216 -8.27 8.60 17.48
N ASP A 217 -8.64 8.24 16.25
CA ASP A 217 -10.03 8.11 15.81
C ASP A 217 -10.84 9.43 15.79
N ASN A 218 -10.20 10.59 15.99
CA ASN A 218 -10.93 11.86 16.16
C ASN A 218 -10.20 13.13 15.67
N GLY A 219 -10.97 13.96 14.94
CA GLY A 219 -10.56 15.29 14.47
C GLY A 219 -9.39 15.24 13.49
N TRP A 220 -9.08 16.38 12.88
CA TRP A 220 -7.94 16.51 11.97
C TRP A 220 -7.17 17.81 12.26
N SER A 221 -5.87 17.77 12.06
CA SER A 221 -5.00 18.94 12.09
C SER A 221 -5.31 19.88 10.92
N LYS A 222 -4.58 21.00 10.85
CA LYS A 222 -4.45 21.73 9.59
C LYS A 222 -3.43 21.00 8.71
N TRP A 223 -3.51 21.23 7.41
CA TRP A 223 -2.45 20.87 6.48
C TRP A 223 -1.16 21.58 6.84
N ASP A 224 -0.06 20.84 6.82
CA ASP A 224 1.29 21.37 7.00
C ASP A 224 2.19 20.89 5.85
N SER A 225 3.20 21.68 5.51
CA SER A 225 4.11 21.36 4.39
C SER A 225 5.40 20.77 4.92
N LEU A 226 5.79 19.62 4.37
CA LEU A 226 7.11 19.02 4.55
C LEU A 226 8.08 19.45 3.43
N GLY A 227 7.65 20.37 2.56
CA GLY A 227 8.46 20.91 1.47
C GLY A 227 8.85 19.88 0.42
N GLY A 228 9.97 20.14 -0.26
CA GLY A 228 10.48 19.31 -1.36
C GLY A 228 9.73 19.50 -2.68
N TRP A 229 10.16 18.76 -3.69
CA TRP A 229 9.41 18.52 -4.94
C TRP A 229 9.29 17.02 -5.10
N ILE A 230 8.08 16.50 -5.23
CA ILE A 230 7.83 15.06 -5.32
C ILE A 230 6.96 14.70 -6.52
N ASP A 231 7.12 13.51 -7.09
CA ASP A 231 6.17 12.96 -8.06
C ASP A 231 5.90 11.46 -8.00
N LEU A 232 6.50 10.77 -7.03
CA LEU A 232 6.09 9.46 -6.50
C LEU A 232 6.00 9.56 -4.98
N LEU A 233 5.19 8.70 -4.36
CA LEU A 233 4.94 8.72 -2.92
C LEU A 233 4.70 7.32 -2.37
N ALA A 234 5.40 6.96 -1.29
CA ALA A 234 5.13 5.80 -0.46
C ALA A 234 5.42 6.11 1.02
N VAL A 235 4.74 5.44 1.94
CA VAL A 235 4.91 5.61 3.38
C VAL A 235 5.29 4.27 3.99
N GLY A 236 6.39 4.24 4.74
CA GLY A 236 6.86 3.09 5.49
C GLY A 236 6.78 3.31 7.00
N HIS A 237 6.74 2.21 7.74
CA HIS A 237 6.74 2.17 9.20
C HIS A 237 8.08 1.62 9.69
N ASN A 238 8.85 2.44 10.38
CA ASN A 238 10.07 1.97 11.03
C ASN A 238 9.76 1.05 12.20
N ALA A 239 10.71 0.16 12.54
CA ALA A 239 10.57 -0.75 13.68
C ALA A 239 10.46 -0.01 15.03
N ASP A 240 10.95 1.22 15.12
CA ASP A 240 10.82 2.08 16.29
C ASP A 240 9.49 2.86 16.37
N GLY A 241 8.59 2.66 15.40
CA GLY A 241 7.26 3.29 15.37
C GLY A 241 7.21 4.64 14.63
N ARG A 242 8.32 5.10 14.06
CA ARG A 242 8.34 6.32 13.24
C ARG A 242 7.76 6.07 11.85
N LEU A 243 7.00 7.02 11.34
CA LEU A 243 6.69 7.09 9.91
C LEU A 243 7.90 7.62 9.13
N GLU A 244 8.10 7.07 7.94
CA GLU A 244 9.10 7.51 6.97
C GLU A 244 8.48 7.54 5.58
N VAL A 245 8.60 8.68 4.92
CA VAL A 245 8.03 8.93 3.60
C VAL A 245 9.12 8.85 2.56
N PHE A 246 8.86 8.11 1.50
CA PHE A 246 9.71 7.95 0.35
C PHE A 246 9.07 8.61 -0.85
N ALA A 247 9.87 9.31 -1.65
CA ALA A 247 9.39 10.01 -2.82
C ALA A 247 10.46 10.06 -3.92
N ARG A 248 10.01 10.30 -5.15
CA ARG A 248 10.93 10.66 -6.23
C ARG A 248 11.08 12.18 -6.31
N GLY A 249 12.32 12.65 -6.28
CA GLY A 249 12.68 14.06 -6.39
C GLY A 249 12.71 14.57 -7.85
N SER A 250 12.91 15.87 -8.03
CA SER A 250 12.98 16.49 -9.36
C SER A 250 14.17 16.01 -10.20
N ASP A 251 15.21 15.51 -9.53
CA ASP A 251 16.39 14.87 -10.09
C ASP A 251 16.16 13.38 -10.45
N GLN A 252 14.93 12.89 -10.32
CA GLN A 252 14.52 11.50 -10.54
C GLN A 252 15.09 10.49 -9.53
N ALA A 253 15.79 10.95 -8.48
CA ALA A 253 16.33 10.10 -7.45
C ALA A 253 15.29 9.73 -6.39
N LEU A 254 15.56 8.66 -5.64
CA LEU A 254 14.82 8.35 -4.42
C LEU A 254 15.24 9.32 -3.32
N TRP A 255 14.26 9.97 -2.70
CA TRP A 255 14.42 10.82 -1.53
C TRP A 255 13.53 10.29 -0.40
N HIS A 256 13.94 10.57 0.83
CA HIS A 256 13.15 10.23 2.01
C HIS A 256 13.18 11.34 3.07
N ILE A 257 12.13 11.37 3.89
CA ILE A 257 11.98 12.22 5.07
C ILE A 257 11.32 11.37 6.16
N TRP A 258 11.77 11.51 7.41
CA TRP A 258 11.31 10.63 8.50
C TRP A 258 11.00 11.42 9.76
N GLN A 259 10.07 10.89 10.56
CA GLN A 259 9.76 11.50 11.84
C GLN A 259 11.00 11.56 12.74
N SER A 260 11.10 12.59 13.58
CA SER A 260 12.23 12.75 14.52
C SER A 260 12.09 11.91 15.79
N ALA A 261 10.84 11.65 16.19
CA ALA A 261 10.44 10.71 17.22
C ALA A 261 9.09 10.09 16.81
N PRO A 262 8.71 8.91 17.34
CA PRO A 262 7.43 8.29 16.98
C PRO A 262 6.27 9.27 17.17
N SER A 263 5.50 9.48 16.10
CA SER A 263 4.35 10.39 16.07
C SER A 263 4.66 11.88 16.29
N ASN A 264 5.93 12.31 16.14
CA ASN A 264 6.33 13.71 16.40
C ASN A 264 7.53 14.21 15.57
N GLY A 265 7.34 15.39 14.97
CA GLY A 265 8.36 16.15 14.23
C GLY A 265 8.91 15.43 13.00
N TRP A 266 9.64 16.15 12.14
CA TRP A 266 10.24 15.61 10.91
C TRP A 266 11.69 16.06 10.78
N ASN A 267 12.53 15.17 10.23
CA ASN A 267 13.90 15.50 9.83
C ASN A 267 13.91 16.21 8.47
N ASN A 268 15.10 16.55 7.97
CA ASN A 268 15.26 17.08 6.62
C ASN A 268 15.22 15.96 5.58
N TRP A 269 14.83 16.33 4.35
CA TRP A 269 14.99 15.46 3.18
C TRP A 269 16.43 15.00 3.00
N ALA A 270 16.62 13.73 2.71
CA ALA A 270 17.88 13.17 2.27
C ALA A 270 17.70 12.33 0.99
N SER A 271 18.75 12.28 0.16
CA SER A 271 18.73 11.49 -1.07
C SER A 271 19.31 10.11 -0.80
N LEU A 272 18.63 9.09 -1.31
CA LEU A 272 19.12 7.72 -1.43
C LEU A 272 19.68 7.43 -2.84
N GLY A 273 19.76 8.47 -3.69
CA GLY A 273 20.27 8.38 -5.06
C GLY A 273 19.41 7.51 -5.98
N GLY A 274 20.06 6.99 -7.03
CA GLY A 274 19.39 6.19 -8.05
C GLY A 274 18.59 7.03 -9.07
N TRP A 275 17.99 6.34 -10.03
CA TRP A 275 16.94 6.88 -10.90
C TRP A 275 15.76 5.92 -10.79
N ILE A 276 14.57 6.43 -10.48
CA ILE A 276 13.38 5.60 -10.27
C ILE A 276 12.18 6.11 -11.07
N ASP A 277 11.28 5.23 -11.50
CA ASP A 277 9.96 5.63 -12.05
C ASP A 277 8.78 4.78 -11.55
N LEU A 278 9.04 3.99 -10.52
CA LEU A 278 8.08 3.20 -9.75
C LEU A 278 8.62 3.11 -8.32
N LEU A 279 7.74 3.07 -7.32
CA LEU A 279 8.13 3.09 -5.90
C LEU A 279 7.16 2.27 -5.05
N GLU A 280 7.70 1.35 -4.28
CA GLU A 280 7.00 0.66 -3.19
C GLU A 280 7.95 0.48 -1.99
N VAL A 281 7.38 0.33 -0.80
CA VAL A 281 8.14 0.09 0.44
C VAL A 281 7.54 -1.08 1.21
N GLY A 282 8.42 -1.94 1.73
CA GLY A 282 8.09 -3.04 2.62
C GLY A 282 8.95 -3.01 3.88
N GLN A 283 8.59 -3.83 4.86
CA GLN A 283 9.41 -4.09 6.04
C GLN A 283 9.76 -5.57 6.12
N ASN A 284 11.04 -5.85 6.30
CA ASN A 284 11.58 -7.18 6.50
C ASN A 284 11.14 -7.78 7.85
N ALA A 285 11.25 -9.11 7.98
CA ALA A 285 10.99 -9.81 9.24
C ALA A 285 11.80 -9.27 10.43
N ASP A 286 13.00 -8.75 10.17
CA ASP A 286 13.92 -8.18 11.14
C ASP A 286 13.64 -6.71 11.49
N GLY A 287 12.61 -6.09 10.88
CA GLY A 287 12.20 -4.72 11.14
C GLY A 287 12.86 -3.67 10.24
N ARG A 288 13.75 -4.05 9.32
CA ARG A 288 14.37 -3.12 8.36
C ARG A 288 13.39 -2.74 7.27
N LEU A 289 13.26 -1.45 6.99
CA LEU A 289 12.58 -1.00 5.77
C LEU A 289 13.40 -1.37 4.54
N GLU A 290 12.69 -1.67 3.46
CA GLU A 290 13.24 -1.97 2.16
C GLU A 290 12.38 -1.34 1.08
N VAL A 291 13.03 -0.58 0.19
CA VAL A 291 12.40 0.17 -0.87
C VAL A 291 12.66 -0.54 -2.19
N PHE A 292 11.61 -0.69 -2.97
CA PHE A 292 11.59 -1.34 -4.27
C PHE A 292 11.24 -0.30 -5.32
N ALA A 293 12.02 -0.25 -6.39
CA ALA A 293 11.85 0.74 -7.42
C ALA A 293 12.19 0.19 -8.80
N ARG A 294 11.56 0.75 -9.84
CA ARG A 294 11.96 0.43 -11.21
C ARG A 294 13.04 1.40 -11.68
N GLY A 295 14.15 0.85 -12.16
CA GLY A 295 15.27 1.61 -12.69
C GLY A 295 15.07 2.05 -14.15
N ASN A 296 16.02 2.83 -14.67
CA ASN A 296 16.00 3.31 -16.07
C ASN A 296 16.13 2.16 -17.08
N ASP A 297 16.69 1.03 -16.66
CA ASP A 297 16.77 -0.23 -17.40
C ASP A 297 15.48 -1.06 -17.36
N LYS A 298 14.41 -0.54 -16.73
CA LYS A 298 13.14 -1.20 -16.48
C LYS A 298 13.22 -2.42 -15.56
N ALA A 299 14.37 -2.67 -14.95
CA ALA A 299 14.55 -3.71 -13.94
C ALA A 299 13.94 -3.31 -12.60
N LEU A 300 13.58 -4.30 -11.79
CA LEU A 300 13.34 -4.08 -10.37
C LEU A 300 14.67 -3.90 -9.65
N TRP A 301 14.81 -2.78 -8.94
CA TRP A 301 15.91 -2.45 -8.05
C TRP A 301 15.40 -2.33 -6.62
N HIS A 302 16.28 -2.54 -5.65
CA HIS A 302 15.95 -2.37 -4.25
C HIS A 302 17.11 -1.79 -3.44
N ILE A 303 16.76 -1.13 -2.34
CA ILE A 303 17.68 -0.59 -1.33
C ILE A 303 17.05 -0.82 0.06
N TRP A 304 17.84 -1.19 1.05
CA TRP A 304 17.34 -1.57 2.38
C TRP A 304 18.08 -0.83 3.48
N GLN A 305 17.43 -0.70 4.64
CA GLN A 305 18.10 -0.22 5.84
C GLN A 305 19.19 -1.20 6.28
N SER A 306 20.32 -0.70 6.78
CA SER A 306 21.43 -1.54 7.25
C SER A 306 21.19 -2.10 8.65
N ALA A 307 20.38 -1.43 9.46
CA ALA A 307 19.84 -1.89 10.74
C ALA A 307 18.39 -1.39 10.91
N PRO A 308 17.56 -2.02 11.75
CA PRO A 308 16.18 -1.57 11.93
C PRO A 308 16.12 -0.09 12.32
N SER A 309 15.40 0.70 11.53
CA SER A 309 15.22 2.15 11.72
C SER A 309 16.49 2.99 11.59
N ASN A 310 17.58 2.46 11.00
CA ASN A 310 18.85 3.17 10.90
C ASN A 310 19.69 2.80 9.66
N GLY A 311 20.25 3.83 9.01
CA GLY A 311 21.18 3.71 7.89
C GLY A 311 20.58 3.07 6.64
N TRP A 312 21.26 3.22 5.50
CA TRP A 312 20.85 2.61 4.23
C TRP A 312 22.03 1.89 3.57
N GLY A 313 21.73 0.78 2.91
CA GLY A 313 22.67 0.01 2.10
C GLY A 313 22.91 0.63 0.72
N ASN A 314 23.34 -0.21 -0.22
CA ASN A 314 23.50 0.17 -1.62
C ASN A 314 22.35 -0.40 -2.46
N TRP A 315 22.07 0.24 -3.59
CA TRP A 315 21.17 -0.31 -4.60
C TRP A 315 21.68 -1.65 -5.15
N ASP A 316 20.76 -2.58 -5.35
CA ASP A 316 20.99 -3.85 -6.03
C ASP A 316 19.83 -4.14 -7.00
N SER A 317 20.06 -4.97 -8.00
CA SER A 317 19.04 -5.30 -9.01
C SER A 317 18.49 -6.71 -8.79
N LEU A 318 17.16 -6.83 -8.82
CA LEU A 318 16.42 -8.09 -8.86
C LEU A 318 16.06 -8.50 -10.31
N GLY A 319 16.53 -7.72 -11.30
CA GLY A 319 16.24 -7.94 -12.72
C GLY A 319 14.76 -7.83 -13.07
N GLY A 320 14.38 -8.39 -14.23
CA GLY A 320 12.99 -8.50 -14.72
C GLY A 320 12.42 -7.19 -15.30
N GLY A 321 11.76 -7.25 -16.46
CA GLY A 321 11.05 -6.09 -17.01
C GLY A 321 9.69 -5.92 -16.34
N ILE A 322 9.55 -4.92 -15.46
CA ILE A 322 8.31 -4.69 -14.69
C ILE A 322 7.64 -3.37 -15.07
N ASP A 323 6.31 -3.33 -14.99
CA ASP A 323 5.51 -2.13 -15.25
C ASP A 323 4.72 -1.62 -14.05
N GLN A 324 4.39 -2.51 -13.13
CA GLN A 324 3.69 -2.21 -11.88
C GLN A 324 4.23 -3.15 -10.80
N ILE A 325 4.18 -2.72 -9.54
CA ILE A 325 4.62 -3.52 -8.39
C ILE A 325 3.70 -3.27 -7.21
N THR A 326 3.53 -4.30 -6.39
CA THR A 326 2.91 -4.23 -5.07
C THR A 326 3.65 -5.19 -4.15
N VAL A 327 3.75 -4.82 -2.88
CA VAL A 327 4.52 -5.55 -1.87
C VAL A 327 3.60 -5.87 -0.71
N GLU A 328 3.58 -7.13 -0.30
CA GLU A 328 2.96 -7.46 0.99
C GLU A 328 3.99 -7.25 2.09
N SER A 329 3.59 -6.48 3.09
CA SER A 329 4.35 -6.31 4.32
C SER A 329 3.39 -6.19 5.50
N LYS A 330 3.93 -6.30 6.72
CA LYS A 330 3.18 -6.36 7.99
C LYS A 330 2.19 -5.22 8.26
N PHE A 331 2.17 -4.13 7.49
CA PHE A 331 1.51 -2.87 7.87
C PHE A 331 0.43 -2.36 6.89
N ARG A 332 0.00 -3.15 5.89
CA ARG A 332 -1.18 -2.83 5.08
C ARG A 332 -2.49 -3.34 5.71
#